data_AF-A0A9D0GC14-F1
#
_entry.id   AF-A0A9D0GC14-F1
#
_cell.length_a   1.000
_cell.length_b   1.000
_cell.length_c   1.000
_cell.angle_alpha   90.00
_cell.angle_beta   90.00
_cell.angle_gamma   90.00
#
_symmetry.space_group_name_H-M   'P 1'
#
loop_
_entity.id
_entity.type
_entity.pdbx_description
1 polymer ?
#
loop_
_entity_poly.entity_id
_entity_poly.type
_entity_poly.pdbx_seq_one_letter_code
_entity_poly.pdbx_strand_id
1 'polypeptide(L)'
;YAHRQGFVHRDVKPSNVLLSAGGVAKLTDFGIVKAAEETRLTQTGTLLGTPEYMSPEQAKGLGIDYRSDIYSLGVVAYEMLTGRAPFSGDTMAVLHAHVYELPDLSLLPAGIGAVVAKALAKETEERFESAGAFAQALERTVAGEPVEGWAVEPPTRMVARPKVMEPRPRTVPAWVWGLGAVAAALIMGILLALTSVGRQATPVVPVPTGTPHRTQTSQLMRTTDIGRSVQGHDLSMAVIGDTSDSAIVIVGSIQGDQTNTRDLTNSLIDYFNQHPQRVSDGVAFYFIPSLNPDGNAANSRYNANGVDLNRNWDTADWRSKAAAPGYPEGKSGTGGSHPFSEPETRAAADFLSGLKRQGRNIRVVVLHSSVRRTQGEVYPGGDDALEIARRYASAAGYDVESQWAEYTTSGEMVTWCTEQDITSIDVVIPSSQRPSSSVPGMNNTLLDLTVQALLEIAVFP
;
A
#
# COMPACT_ATOMS: atom_id res chain seq x y z
N TYR A 1 17.38 -2.77 22.26
CA TYR A 1 17.95 -4.01 21.69
C TYR A 1 18.03 -3.88 20.16
N ALA A 2 16.90 -3.73 19.47
CA ALA A 2 16.83 -3.63 18.00
C ALA A 2 17.74 -2.54 17.40
N HIS A 3 17.74 -1.32 17.96
CA HIS A 3 18.59 -0.23 17.47
C HIS A 3 20.09 -0.56 17.49
N ARG A 4 20.56 -1.33 18.50
CA ARG A 4 21.96 -1.79 18.56
C ARG A 4 22.30 -2.84 17.50
N GLN A 5 21.29 -3.49 16.93
CA GLN A 5 21.41 -4.44 15.83
C GLN A 5 21.23 -3.74 14.46
N GLY A 6 21.11 -2.41 14.43
CA GLY A 6 20.94 -1.63 13.21
C GLY A 6 19.51 -1.55 12.68
N PHE A 7 18.52 -2.09 13.41
CA PHE A 7 17.11 -2.05 13.00
C PHE A 7 16.38 -0.86 13.61
N VAL A 8 15.70 -0.09 12.76
CA VAL A 8 14.71 0.94 13.13
C VAL A 8 13.33 0.39 12.81
N HIS A 9 12.38 0.50 13.75
CA HIS A 9 11.08 -0.13 13.64
C HIS A 9 10.10 0.64 12.73
N ARG A 10 10.10 1.98 12.78
CA ARG A 10 9.32 2.89 11.89
C ARG A 10 7.79 2.81 12.03
N ASP A 11 7.27 1.99 12.93
CA ASP A 11 5.83 1.80 13.15
C ASP A 11 5.53 1.38 14.59
N VAL A 12 6.15 2.04 15.57
CA VAL A 12 5.88 1.76 16.98
C VAL A 12 4.50 2.31 17.35
N LYS A 13 3.56 1.42 17.67
CA LYS A 13 2.18 1.75 18.05
C LYS A 13 1.56 0.61 18.88
N PRO A 14 0.42 0.83 19.57
CA PRO A 14 -0.15 -0.17 20.48
C PRO A 14 -0.49 -1.49 19.79
N SER A 15 -0.99 -1.45 18.55
CA SER A 15 -1.32 -2.66 17.78
C SER A 15 -0.12 -3.54 17.40
N ASN A 16 1.10 -3.01 17.52
CA ASN A 16 2.36 -3.74 17.29
C ASN A 16 3.05 -4.13 18.62
N VAL A 17 2.37 -3.98 19.76
CA VAL A 17 2.87 -4.41 21.08
C VAL A 17 1.98 -5.53 21.61
N LEU A 18 2.53 -6.75 21.64
CA LEU A 18 1.85 -7.91 22.19
C LEU A 18 2.11 -8.06 23.69
N LEU A 19 1.04 -8.31 24.44
CA LEU A 19 1.11 -8.65 25.86
C LEU A 19 0.92 -10.15 26.04
N SER A 20 1.92 -10.81 26.61
CA SER A 20 1.78 -12.21 27.02
C SER A 20 0.93 -12.34 28.29
N ALA A 21 0.41 -13.54 28.56
CA ALA A 21 -0.35 -13.83 29.77
C ALA A 21 0.44 -13.57 31.08
N GLY A 22 1.77 -13.58 31.01
CA GLY A 22 2.66 -13.23 32.14
C GLY A 22 2.95 -11.74 32.29
N GLY A 23 2.26 -10.87 31.54
CA GLY A 23 2.46 -9.41 31.59
C GLY A 23 3.71 -8.91 30.86
N VAL A 24 4.43 -9.77 30.13
CA VAL A 24 5.59 -9.37 29.33
C VAL A 24 5.12 -8.76 28.01
N ALA A 25 5.52 -7.52 27.76
CA ALA A 25 5.31 -6.83 26.49
C ALA A 25 6.40 -7.21 25.47
N LYS A 26 5.99 -7.48 24.23
CA LYS A 26 6.86 -7.78 23.10
C LYS A 26 6.49 -6.91 21.90
N LEU A 27 7.49 -6.25 21.32
CA LEU A 27 7.33 -5.47 20.10
C LEU A 27 7.36 -6.40 18.88
N THR A 28 6.39 -6.27 17.97
CA THR A 28 6.23 -7.06 16.75
C THR A 28 6.20 -6.17 15.51
N ASP A 29 6.25 -6.77 14.31
CA ASP A 29 6.07 -6.04 13.05
C ASP A 29 7.12 -4.95 12.79
N PHE A 30 8.40 -5.31 12.92
CA PHE A 30 9.52 -4.45 12.51
C PHE A 30 9.31 -4.00 11.06
N GLY A 31 9.21 -2.69 10.84
CA GLY A 31 8.77 -2.05 9.60
C GLY A 31 9.78 -2.10 8.46
N ILE A 32 10.20 -3.30 8.06
CA ILE A 32 11.08 -3.54 6.90
C ILE A 32 10.41 -3.05 5.61
N VAL A 33 9.07 -3.06 5.55
CA VAL A 33 8.26 -2.62 4.39
C VAL A 33 8.22 -1.10 4.22
N LYS A 34 8.23 -0.32 5.32
CA LYS A 34 8.07 1.15 5.24
C LYS A 34 9.32 1.90 4.76
N ALA A 35 10.49 1.26 4.79
CA ALA A 35 11.75 1.89 4.39
C ALA A 35 11.83 2.21 2.89
N ALA A 36 11.01 1.57 2.06
CA ALA A 36 10.91 1.85 0.63
C ALA A 36 9.94 3.01 0.30
N GLU A 37 9.08 3.41 1.24
CA GLU A 37 7.97 4.35 0.99
C GLU A 37 8.24 5.78 1.48
N GLU A 38 9.19 5.98 2.41
CA GLU A 38 9.51 7.29 3.00
C GLU A 38 10.00 8.33 1.97
N THR A 39 10.50 7.91 0.81
CA THR A 39 10.92 8.80 -0.28
C THR A 39 9.77 9.40 -1.09
N ARG A 40 8.50 8.99 -0.86
CA ARG A 40 7.34 9.42 -1.67
C ARG A 40 6.37 10.36 -0.93
N LEU A 41 6.82 11.02 0.12
CA LEU A 41 5.97 11.83 1.00
C LEU A 41 5.36 13.12 0.37
N THR A 42 5.54 13.39 -0.92
CA THR A 42 5.15 14.70 -1.50
C THR A 42 4.37 14.68 -2.82
N GLN A 43 3.84 13.54 -3.33
CA GLN A 43 3.16 13.56 -4.65
C GLN A 43 1.71 13.09 -4.74
N THR A 44 1.12 12.45 -3.72
CA THR A 44 -0.25 11.88 -3.87
C THR A 44 -1.20 12.08 -2.69
N GLY A 45 -0.83 12.81 -1.64
CA GLY A 45 -1.78 13.26 -0.60
C GLY A 45 -2.45 12.17 0.25
N THR A 46 -2.21 10.90 -0.01
CA THR A 46 -2.73 9.79 0.82
C THR A 46 -1.59 9.26 1.70
N LEU A 47 -1.62 9.60 2.99
CA LEU A 47 -0.70 9.01 3.95
C LEU A 47 -1.17 7.60 4.32
N LEU A 48 -0.39 6.59 3.95
CA LEU A 48 -0.64 5.21 4.33
C LEU A 48 -0.08 4.96 5.75
N GLY A 49 -0.95 4.89 6.76
CA GLY A 49 -0.55 4.55 8.12
C GLY A 49 -1.52 5.00 9.22
N THR A 50 -1.10 4.83 10.47
CA THR A 50 -1.75 5.35 11.68
C THR A 50 -1.04 6.68 12.02
N PRO A 51 -1.47 7.84 11.46
CA PRO A 51 -0.76 9.11 11.59
C PRO A 51 -0.53 9.53 13.05
N GLU A 52 -1.33 9.02 13.98
CA GLU A 52 -1.33 9.32 15.41
C GLU A 52 -0.02 8.98 16.12
N TYR A 53 0.82 8.11 15.55
CA TYR A 53 2.10 7.69 16.14
C TYR A 53 3.31 8.10 15.31
N MET A 54 3.13 8.84 14.22
CA MET A 54 4.24 9.22 13.35
C MET A 54 5.12 10.29 13.98
N SER A 55 6.42 10.15 13.78
CA SER A 55 7.37 11.20 14.14
C SER A 55 7.29 12.42 13.20
N PRO A 56 7.73 13.61 13.63
CA PRO A 56 7.75 14.81 12.79
C PRO A 56 8.53 14.62 11.50
N GLU A 57 9.66 13.90 11.54
CA GLU A 57 10.50 13.58 10.38
C GLU A 57 9.79 12.60 9.43
N GLN A 58 9.03 11.64 9.95
CA GLN A 58 8.14 10.78 9.14
C GLN A 58 7.03 11.58 8.48
N ALA A 59 6.39 12.49 9.20
CA ALA A 59 5.34 13.36 8.63
C ALA A 59 5.89 14.33 7.57
N LYS A 60 7.18 14.67 7.62
CA LYS A 60 7.87 15.55 6.66
C LYS A 60 8.55 14.83 5.50
N GLY A 61 8.69 13.50 5.53
CA GLY A 61 9.48 12.76 4.54
C GLY A 61 10.98 13.00 4.63
N LEU A 62 11.48 13.27 5.83
CA LEU A 62 12.90 13.43 6.11
C LEU A 62 13.54 12.08 6.44
N GLY A 63 14.87 12.04 6.43
CA GLY A 63 15.62 10.83 6.79
C GLY A 63 15.28 10.36 8.21
N ILE A 64 15.05 9.06 8.35
CA ILE A 64 14.56 8.43 9.59
C ILE A 64 15.65 7.55 10.21
N ASP A 65 15.82 7.73 11.52
CA ASP A 65 16.72 6.93 12.34
C ASP A 65 15.99 6.36 13.57
N TYR A 66 16.74 5.76 14.49
CA TYR A 66 16.19 5.14 15.70
C TYR A 66 15.43 6.11 16.62
N ARG A 67 15.64 7.42 16.50
CA ARG A 67 14.99 8.44 17.32
C ARG A 67 13.55 8.68 16.89
N SER A 68 13.16 8.28 15.68
CA SER A 68 11.75 8.24 15.26
C SER A 68 10.95 7.25 16.10
N ASP A 69 11.52 6.07 16.38
CA ASP A 69 10.89 5.08 17.27
C ASP A 69 10.75 5.59 18.71
N ILE A 70 11.69 6.42 19.19
CA ILE A 70 11.62 7.03 20.53
C ILE A 70 10.44 7.99 20.60
N TYR A 71 10.21 8.79 19.56
CA TYR A 71 9.05 9.67 19.49
C TYR A 71 7.75 8.89 19.50
N SER A 72 7.61 7.89 18.63
CA SER A 72 6.43 7.04 18.55
C SER A 72 6.17 6.30 19.87
N LEU A 73 7.22 5.81 20.55
CA LEU A 73 7.09 5.22 21.88
C LEU A 73 6.66 6.25 22.94
N GLY A 74 7.08 7.52 22.79
CA GLY A 74 6.59 8.63 23.61
C GLY A 74 5.09 8.90 23.43
N VAL A 75 4.59 8.77 22.19
CA VAL A 75 3.14 8.87 21.90
C VAL A 75 2.39 7.72 22.56
N VAL A 76 2.89 6.47 22.43
CA VAL A 76 2.31 5.30 23.10
C VAL A 76 2.28 5.48 24.62
N ALA A 77 3.37 5.96 25.21
CA ALA A 77 3.42 6.23 26.65
C ALA A 77 2.40 7.29 27.08
N TYR A 78 2.27 8.37 26.30
CA TYR A 78 1.26 9.41 26.55
C TYR A 78 -0.15 8.82 26.52
N GLU A 79 -0.48 8.02 25.50
CA GLU A 79 -1.80 7.42 25.35
C GLU A 79 -2.10 6.42 26.48
N MET A 80 -1.15 5.58 26.85
CA MET A 80 -1.33 4.64 27.96
C MET A 80 -1.62 5.33 29.29
N LEU A 81 -1.05 6.52 29.50
CA LEU A 81 -1.21 7.30 30.73
C LEU A 81 -2.47 8.17 30.76
N THR A 82 -2.97 8.57 29.60
CA THR A 82 -4.09 9.54 29.48
C THR A 82 -5.37 8.93 28.88
N GLY A 83 -5.28 7.72 28.32
CA GLY A 83 -6.36 7.05 27.60
C GLY A 83 -6.62 7.58 26.18
N ARG A 84 -5.82 8.54 25.69
CA ARG A 84 -5.95 9.11 24.34
C ARG A 84 -4.62 9.54 23.76
N ALA A 85 -4.46 9.47 22.44
CA ALA A 85 -3.29 10.02 21.76
C ALA A 85 -3.12 11.54 22.03
N PRO A 86 -1.89 12.08 21.94
CA PRO A 86 -1.62 13.50 22.16
C PRO A 86 -2.30 14.41 21.13
N PHE A 87 -2.52 13.91 19.91
CA PHE A 87 -3.18 14.63 18.83
C PHE A 87 -4.28 13.75 18.23
N SER A 88 -5.37 14.38 17.81
CA SER A 88 -6.55 13.70 17.24
C SER A 88 -7.21 14.62 16.22
N GLY A 89 -7.73 14.06 15.13
CA GLY A 89 -8.35 14.82 14.04
C GLY A 89 -8.34 14.00 12.76
N ASP A 90 -8.59 14.64 11.62
CA ASP A 90 -8.30 14.02 10.34
C ASP A 90 -6.79 13.79 10.15
N THR A 91 -6.41 12.95 9.19
CA THR A 91 -5.02 12.56 8.96
C THR A 91 -4.10 13.76 8.75
N MET A 92 -4.53 14.79 8.03
CA MET A 92 -3.70 15.97 7.77
C MET A 92 -3.54 16.84 9.03
N ALA A 93 -4.59 16.97 9.83
CA ALA A 93 -4.56 17.69 11.10
C ALA A 93 -3.62 17.00 12.11
N VAL A 94 -3.67 15.66 12.20
CA VAL A 94 -2.80 14.88 13.10
C VAL A 94 -1.33 15.01 12.68
N LEU A 95 -1.02 14.90 11.40
CA LEU A 95 0.34 15.07 10.90
C LEU A 95 0.86 16.49 11.10
N HIS A 96 0.03 17.50 10.82
CA HIS A 96 0.34 18.89 11.12
C HIS A 96 0.66 19.08 12.61
N ALA A 97 -0.15 18.49 13.50
CA ALA A 97 0.05 18.58 14.93
C ALA A 97 1.35 17.89 15.39
N HIS A 98 1.68 16.72 14.84
CA HIS A 98 2.97 16.09 15.11
C HIS A 98 4.15 16.97 14.67
N VAL A 99 4.01 17.77 13.61
CA VAL A 99 5.07 18.66 13.16
C VAL A 99 5.17 19.96 13.97
N TYR A 100 4.05 20.59 14.31
CA TYR A 100 4.02 21.99 14.78
C TYR A 100 3.43 22.19 16.19
N GLU A 101 2.61 21.26 16.69
CA GLU A 101 1.87 21.45 17.93
C GLU A 101 2.53 20.75 19.12
N LEU A 102 2.33 21.29 20.32
CA LEU A 102 2.82 20.68 21.56
C LEU A 102 1.71 19.83 22.20
N PRO A 103 2.04 18.65 22.74
CA PRO A 103 1.06 17.80 23.43
C PRO A 103 0.59 18.45 24.74
N ASP A 104 -0.63 18.12 25.17
CA ASP A 104 -1.16 18.59 26.45
C ASP A 104 -0.58 17.79 27.63
N LEU A 105 0.55 18.27 28.14
CA LEU A 105 1.25 17.63 29.26
C LEU A 105 0.49 17.71 30.60
N SER A 106 -0.57 18.51 30.70
CA SER A 106 -1.33 18.67 31.95
C SER A 106 -2.14 17.43 32.32
N LEU A 107 -2.38 16.54 31.35
CA LEU A 107 -3.06 15.26 31.55
C LEU A 107 -2.15 14.18 32.15
N LEU A 108 -0.85 14.41 32.15
CA LEU A 108 0.13 13.43 32.62
C LEU A 108 0.37 13.59 34.13
N PRO A 109 0.70 12.49 34.84
CA PRO A 109 1.10 12.57 36.24
C PRO A 109 2.32 13.49 36.43
N ALA A 110 2.38 14.12 37.61
CA ALA A 110 3.47 15.04 37.96
C ALA A 110 4.85 14.36 37.81
N GLY A 111 5.81 15.08 37.24
CA GLY A 111 7.15 14.56 36.93
C GLY A 111 7.24 13.80 35.59
N ILE A 112 6.22 13.01 35.23
CA ILE A 112 6.22 12.23 33.97
C ILE A 112 6.12 13.14 32.74
N GLY A 113 5.40 14.27 32.86
CA GLY A 113 5.23 15.23 31.78
C GLY A 113 6.55 15.69 31.13
N ALA A 114 7.60 15.95 31.92
CA ALA A 114 8.90 16.38 31.40
C ALA A 114 9.62 15.27 30.62
N VAL A 115 9.50 14.02 31.09
CA VAL A 115 10.09 12.84 30.44
C VAL A 115 9.39 12.57 29.11
N VAL A 116 8.06 12.58 29.08
CA VAL A 116 7.28 12.40 27.84
C VAL A 116 7.52 13.56 26.87
N ALA A 117 7.58 14.80 27.36
CA ALA A 117 7.88 15.97 26.52
C ALA A 117 9.23 15.85 25.80
N LYS A 118 10.27 15.34 26.49
CA LYS A 118 11.58 15.11 25.88
C LYS A 118 11.55 14.03 24.80
N ALA A 119 10.79 12.95 25.01
CA ALA A 119 10.60 11.93 23.96
C ALA A 119 9.84 12.48 22.74
N LEU A 120 8.91 13.41 22.97
CA LEU A 120 8.08 14.06 21.95
C LEU A 120 8.69 15.36 21.39
N ALA A 121 9.98 15.62 21.62
CA ALA A 121 10.65 16.79 21.06
C ALA A 121 10.62 16.77 19.52
N LYS A 122 10.43 17.94 18.91
CA LYS A 122 10.25 18.03 17.45
C LYS A 122 11.56 17.76 16.71
N GLU A 123 12.65 18.34 17.20
CA GLU A 123 13.99 18.06 16.72
C GLU A 123 14.50 16.73 17.29
N THR A 124 15.13 15.91 16.45
CA THR A 124 15.54 14.55 16.85
C THR A 124 16.63 14.57 17.92
N GLU A 125 17.49 15.57 17.88
CA GLU A 125 18.66 15.79 18.75
C GLU A 125 18.26 16.18 20.17
N GLU A 126 17.05 16.71 20.36
CA GLU A 126 16.51 17.06 21.67
C GLU A 126 15.91 15.85 22.40
N ARG A 127 15.72 14.72 21.68
CA ARG A 127 15.17 13.48 22.24
C ARG A 127 16.21 12.70 23.05
N PHE A 128 15.78 11.62 23.68
CA PHE A 128 16.68 10.72 24.39
C PHE A 128 17.68 10.08 23.42
N GLU A 129 18.91 9.89 23.90
CA GLU A 129 19.98 9.22 23.16
C GLU A 129 19.65 7.76 22.82
N SER A 130 18.74 7.13 23.57
CA SER A 130 18.22 5.80 23.26
C SER A 130 16.84 5.55 23.87
N ALA A 131 16.10 4.59 23.30
CA ALA A 131 14.85 4.11 23.89
C ALA A 131 15.03 3.54 25.31
N GLY A 132 16.22 2.99 25.62
CA GLY A 132 16.55 2.52 26.98
C GLY A 132 16.70 3.66 27.97
N ALA A 133 17.29 4.79 27.55
CA ALA A 133 17.38 5.99 28.39
C ALA A 133 15.99 6.58 28.68
N PHE A 134 15.09 6.55 27.69
CA PHE A 134 13.69 6.93 27.89
C PHE A 134 12.95 5.98 28.85
N ALA A 135 13.14 4.67 28.75
CA ALA A 135 12.53 3.73 29.69
C ALA A 135 13.02 3.95 31.14
N GLN A 136 14.34 4.10 31.33
CA GLN A 136 14.92 4.39 32.65
C GLN A 136 14.42 5.73 33.21
N ALA A 137 14.23 6.74 32.35
CA ALA A 137 13.63 8.01 32.72
C ALA A 137 12.25 7.84 33.36
N LEU A 138 11.40 7.04 32.72
CA LEU A 138 10.06 6.75 33.21
C LEU A 138 10.11 5.95 34.51
N GLU A 139 10.91 4.90 34.58
CA GLU A 139 11.06 4.05 35.78
C GLU A 139 11.50 4.86 37.01
N ARG A 140 12.52 5.70 36.87
CA ARG A 140 13.00 6.56 37.97
C ARG A 140 11.96 7.57 38.42
N THR A 141 11.24 8.17 37.47
CA THR A 141 10.17 9.13 37.77
C THR A 141 9.03 8.45 38.53
N VAL A 142 8.65 7.23 38.14
CA VAL A 142 7.64 6.42 38.84
C VAL A 142 8.14 6.01 40.24
N ALA A 143 9.42 5.74 40.41
CA ALA A 143 10.04 5.45 41.70
C ALA A 143 10.22 6.67 42.61
N GLY A 144 9.91 7.89 42.13
CA GLY A 144 10.05 9.13 42.89
C GLY A 144 11.51 9.59 43.09
N GLU A 145 12.44 9.04 42.30
CA GLU A 145 13.84 9.43 42.36
C GLU A 145 14.05 10.81 41.70
N PRO A 146 14.86 11.70 42.29
CA PRO A 146 15.20 12.95 41.66
C PRO A 146 15.95 12.66 40.37
N VAL A 147 15.40 13.17 39.27
CA VAL A 147 15.98 12.99 37.95
C VAL A 147 17.11 14.01 37.78
N GLU A 148 18.25 13.76 38.43
CA GLU A 148 19.42 14.63 38.36
C GLU A 148 19.92 14.77 36.91
N GLY A 149 20.02 16.01 36.44
CA GLY A 149 20.55 16.37 35.13
C GLY A 149 19.52 16.76 34.07
N TRP A 150 18.21 16.68 34.33
CA TRP A 150 17.16 17.10 33.38
C TRP A 150 16.40 18.32 33.89
N ALA A 151 17.07 19.47 33.90
CA ALA A 151 16.37 20.75 34.01
C ALA A 151 15.64 21.03 32.69
N VAL A 152 14.41 20.57 32.57
CA VAL A 152 13.47 21.12 31.57
C VAL A 152 12.83 22.32 32.25
N GLU A 153 13.22 23.53 31.86
CA GLU A 153 12.44 24.70 32.25
C GLU A 153 11.01 24.52 31.73
N PRO A 154 9.97 24.65 32.59
CA PRO A 154 8.60 24.61 32.10
C PRO A 154 8.43 25.75 31.09
N PRO A 155 7.77 25.54 29.94
CA PRO A 155 7.56 26.61 28.99
C PRO A 155 6.75 27.70 29.69
N THR A 156 7.42 28.83 29.93
CA THR A 156 6.76 30.02 30.45
C THR A 156 5.65 30.37 29.49
N ARG A 157 4.42 30.45 30.02
CA ARG A 157 3.19 30.80 29.32
C ARG A 157 3.34 32.16 28.64
N MET A 158 3.91 32.17 27.44
CA MET A 158 3.93 33.33 26.57
C MET A 158 2.57 33.37 25.88
N VAL A 159 1.64 34.13 26.46
CA VAL A 159 0.43 34.56 25.76
C VAL A 159 0.87 35.51 24.65
N ALA A 160 1.28 34.96 23.51
CA ALA A 160 1.48 35.73 22.31
C ALA A 160 0.11 36.13 21.77
N ARG A 161 -0.26 37.41 22.00
CA ARG A 161 -1.36 38.05 21.26
C ARG A 161 -1.12 37.84 19.76
N PRO A 162 -2.16 37.53 18.96
CA PRO A 162 -1.98 37.40 17.52
C PRO A 162 -1.53 38.77 16.98
N LYS A 163 -0.30 38.84 16.48
CA LYS A 163 0.14 39.99 15.71
C LYS A 163 -0.51 39.86 14.35
N VAL A 164 -1.59 40.61 14.13
CA VAL A 164 -2.17 40.82 12.81
C VAL A 164 -1.04 41.32 11.91
N MET A 165 -0.61 40.45 11.00
CA MET A 165 0.45 40.76 10.05
C MET A 165 -0.22 41.39 8.84
N GLU A 166 -0.15 42.71 8.74
CA GLU A 166 -0.54 43.40 7.50
C GLU A 166 0.34 42.89 6.34
N PRO A 167 -0.24 42.59 5.17
CA PRO A 167 0.52 42.07 4.05
C PRO A 167 1.44 43.18 3.52
N ARG A 168 2.76 43.03 3.71
CA ARG A 168 3.74 43.81 2.96
C ARG A 168 3.81 43.27 1.53
N PRO A 169 3.73 44.13 0.49
CA PRO A 169 3.96 43.68 -0.88
C PRO A 169 5.41 43.20 -1.01
N ARG A 170 5.59 41.93 -1.39
CA ARG A 170 6.90 41.37 -1.75
C ARG A 170 7.30 41.93 -3.11
N THR A 171 8.20 42.90 -3.15
CA THR A 171 8.88 43.30 -4.39
C THR A 171 9.91 42.23 -4.74
N VAL A 172 9.67 41.52 -5.85
CA VAL A 172 10.61 40.53 -6.39
C VAL A 172 11.79 41.31 -6.99
N PRO A 173 13.05 41.06 -6.56
CA PRO A 173 14.18 41.83 -7.06
C PRO A 173 14.43 41.56 -8.55
N ALA A 174 14.75 42.60 -9.32
CA ALA A 174 14.79 42.60 -10.79
C ALA A 174 15.70 41.54 -11.43
N TRP A 175 16.67 41.00 -10.68
CA TRP A 175 17.55 39.92 -11.15
C TRP A 175 16.83 38.58 -11.34
N VAL A 176 15.69 38.36 -10.67
CA VAL A 176 14.85 37.17 -10.82
C VAL A 176 14.20 37.14 -12.21
N TRP A 177 13.81 38.30 -12.74
CA TRP A 177 13.33 38.43 -14.12
C TRP A 177 14.45 38.27 -15.15
N GLY A 178 15.68 38.67 -14.81
CA GLY A 178 16.87 38.48 -15.65
C GLY A 178 17.22 37.01 -15.87
N LEU A 179 17.16 36.17 -14.83
CA LEU A 179 17.41 34.72 -14.95
C LEU A 179 16.33 34.01 -15.79
N GLY A 180 15.07 34.43 -15.65
CA GLY A 180 13.96 33.90 -16.46
C GLY A 180 14.13 34.21 -17.96
N ALA A 181 14.61 35.40 -18.30
CA ALA A 181 14.84 35.80 -19.69
C ALA A 181 15.99 35.02 -20.36
N VAL A 182 17.06 34.72 -19.61
CA VAL A 182 18.19 33.91 -20.12
C VAL A 182 17.77 32.45 -20.34
N ALA A 183 16.98 31.87 -19.43
CA ALA A 183 16.44 30.52 -19.58
C ALA A 183 15.49 30.41 -20.78
N ALA A 184 14.61 31.40 -20.97
CA ALA A 184 13.71 31.44 -22.13
C ALA A 184 14.45 31.59 -23.46
N ALA A 185 15.53 32.38 -23.51
CA ALA A 185 16.37 32.54 -24.70
C ALA A 185 17.15 31.26 -25.05
N LEU A 186 17.63 30.52 -24.03
CA LEU A 186 18.30 29.23 -24.21
C LEU A 186 17.33 28.16 -24.73
N ILE A 187 16.12 28.09 -24.18
CA ILE A 187 15.08 27.16 -24.62
C ILE A 187 14.64 27.47 -26.07
N MET A 188 14.49 28.76 -26.40
CA MET A 188 14.15 29.19 -27.76
C MET A 188 15.27 28.89 -28.76
N GLY A 189 16.54 29.06 -28.36
CA GLY A 189 17.69 28.69 -29.19
C GLY A 189 17.79 27.19 -29.48
N ILE A 190 17.47 26.35 -28.48
CA ILE A 190 17.43 24.88 -28.64
C ILE A 190 16.26 24.48 -29.55
N LEU A 191 15.09 25.11 -29.42
CA LEU A 191 13.93 24.83 -30.28
C LEU A 191 14.18 25.23 -31.75
N LEU A 192 14.89 26.32 -32.00
CA LEU A 192 15.25 26.78 -33.35
C LEU A 192 16.37 25.92 -33.98
N ALA A 193 17.26 25.34 -33.17
CA ALA A 193 18.26 24.38 -33.64
C ALA A 193 17.64 23.04 -34.05
N LEU A 194 16.54 22.63 -33.41
CA LEU A 194 15.84 21.38 -33.72
C LEU A 194 14.99 21.43 -35.00
N THR A 195 14.66 22.62 -35.52
CA THR A 195 13.87 22.78 -36.75
C THR A 195 14.72 22.97 -38.02
N SER A 196 16.05 23.04 -37.91
CA SER A 196 16.94 23.40 -39.03
C SER A 196 17.89 22.29 -39.52
N VAL A 197 17.85 21.07 -38.98
CA VAL A 197 18.67 19.97 -39.49
C VAL A 197 17.86 19.11 -40.47
N GLY A 198 17.99 19.46 -41.75
CA GLY A 198 17.54 18.66 -42.88
C GLY A 198 18.43 17.43 -43.12
N ARG A 199 17.77 16.35 -43.58
CA ARG A 199 18.28 15.17 -44.30
C ARG A 199 19.80 15.06 -44.48
N GLN A 200 20.41 14.05 -43.85
CA GLN A 200 21.57 13.34 -44.38
C GLN A 200 21.64 11.89 -43.86
N ALA A 201 22.42 11.08 -44.58
CA ALA A 201 22.29 9.64 -44.81
C ALA A 201 22.50 8.71 -43.59
N THR A 202 21.91 7.52 -43.71
CA THR A 202 22.08 6.36 -42.81
C THR A 202 23.53 5.87 -42.77
N PRO A 203 24.11 5.63 -41.58
CA PRO A 203 25.30 4.81 -41.45
C PRO A 203 24.91 3.32 -41.30
N VAL A 204 25.63 2.48 -42.03
CA VAL A 204 25.59 1.02 -41.95
C VAL A 204 26.21 0.58 -40.62
N VAL A 205 25.48 -0.24 -39.85
CA VAL A 205 25.97 -0.85 -38.59
C VAL A 205 26.79 -2.11 -38.93
N PRO A 206 28.00 -2.30 -38.38
CA PRO A 206 28.74 -3.55 -38.54
C PRO A 206 28.14 -4.65 -37.67
N VAL A 207 28.02 -5.84 -38.25
CA VAL A 207 27.69 -7.10 -37.54
C VAL A 207 28.86 -7.48 -36.63
N PRO A 208 28.66 -7.65 -35.31
CA PRO A 208 29.63 -8.38 -34.50
C PRO A 208 29.34 -9.88 -34.61
N THR A 209 30.24 -10.57 -35.29
CA THR A 209 30.38 -12.03 -35.23
C THR A 209 30.96 -12.36 -33.85
N GLY A 210 30.08 -12.68 -32.91
CA GLY A 210 30.42 -13.18 -31.58
C GLY A 210 29.48 -14.32 -31.23
N THR A 211 30.05 -15.52 -31.16
CA THR A 211 29.44 -16.77 -30.70
C THR A 211 28.56 -16.56 -29.46
N PRO A 212 27.36 -17.14 -29.36
CA PRO A 212 26.45 -16.85 -28.26
C PRO A 212 26.95 -17.51 -26.97
N HIS A 213 27.53 -16.71 -26.08
CA HIS A 213 27.45 -17.03 -24.67
C HIS A 213 26.03 -16.67 -24.20
N ARG A 214 25.21 -17.72 -24.05
CA ARG A 214 23.95 -17.70 -23.30
C ARG A 214 24.26 -17.22 -21.87
N THR A 215 24.17 -15.92 -21.66
CA THR A 215 24.10 -15.35 -20.31
C THR A 215 22.63 -15.14 -20.04
N GLN A 216 22.03 -16.17 -19.47
CA GLN A 216 20.64 -16.20 -19.04
C GLN A 216 20.50 -15.39 -17.73
N THR A 217 19.37 -14.70 -17.59
CA THR A 217 18.71 -14.33 -16.33
C THR A 217 19.28 -13.14 -15.54
N SER A 218 18.79 -11.92 -15.81
CA SER A 218 18.79 -10.83 -14.81
C SER A 218 17.78 -9.71 -15.13
N GLN A 219 16.49 -10.04 -15.21
CA GLN A 219 15.43 -9.13 -14.76
C GLN A 219 14.29 -10.02 -14.24
N LEU A 220 14.36 -10.32 -12.95
CA LEU A 220 13.54 -11.31 -12.27
C LEU A 220 12.09 -10.84 -12.06
N MET A 221 11.93 -9.54 -11.87
CA MET A 221 10.65 -8.85 -11.71
C MET A 221 10.65 -7.60 -12.60
N ARG A 222 9.54 -7.36 -13.29
CA ARG A 222 9.31 -6.17 -14.10
C ARG A 222 8.03 -5.48 -13.64
N THR A 223 8.11 -4.19 -13.32
CA THR A 223 6.92 -3.38 -13.05
C THR A 223 6.55 -2.60 -14.30
N THR A 224 5.27 -2.61 -14.64
CA THR A 224 4.70 -1.83 -15.74
C THR A 224 3.35 -1.27 -15.32
N ASP A 225 2.97 -0.14 -15.88
CA ASP A 225 1.62 0.38 -15.73
C ASP A 225 0.78 -0.11 -16.91
N ILE A 226 -0.41 -0.65 -16.62
CA ILE A 226 -1.33 -1.17 -17.64
C ILE A 226 -2.44 -0.16 -17.98
N GLY A 227 -2.55 0.92 -17.21
CA GLY A 227 -3.53 1.98 -17.42
C GLY A 227 -3.47 3.05 -16.35
N ARG A 228 -4.49 3.91 -16.34
CA ARG A 228 -4.68 4.95 -15.33
C ARG A 228 -6.12 4.99 -14.86
N SER A 229 -6.30 5.43 -13.63
CA SER A 229 -7.61 5.64 -13.03
C SER A 229 -8.31 6.90 -13.52
N VAL A 230 -9.57 7.07 -13.10
CA VAL A 230 -10.33 8.30 -13.36
C VAL A 230 -9.60 9.54 -12.83
N GLN A 231 -8.97 9.44 -11.66
CA GLN A 231 -8.14 10.53 -11.09
C GLN A 231 -6.69 10.55 -11.58
N GLY A 232 -6.32 9.64 -12.49
CA GLY A 232 -4.99 9.57 -13.07
C GLY A 232 -3.95 8.85 -12.22
N HIS A 233 -4.35 8.09 -11.20
CA HIS A 233 -3.48 7.16 -10.49
C HIS A 233 -3.07 6.02 -11.43
N ASP A 234 -1.79 5.64 -11.43
CA ASP A 234 -1.31 4.57 -12.28
C ASP A 234 -1.85 3.21 -11.81
N LEU A 235 -2.32 2.41 -12.76
CA LEU A 235 -2.72 1.03 -12.54
C LEU A 235 -1.49 0.14 -12.74
N SER A 236 -0.71 -0.03 -11.67
CA SER A 236 0.57 -0.75 -11.69
C SER A 236 0.39 -2.27 -11.64
N MET A 237 1.27 -2.96 -12.36
CA MET A 237 1.36 -4.42 -12.42
C MET A 237 2.81 -4.88 -12.30
N ALA A 238 3.04 -5.91 -11.48
CA ALA A 238 4.33 -6.61 -11.39
C ALA A 238 4.28 -7.92 -12.16
N VAL A 239 5.35 -8.25 -12.89
CA VAL A 239 5.50 -9.48 -13.66
C VAL A 239 6.72 -10.23 -13.17
N ILE A 240 6.54 -11.50 -12.78
CA ILE A 240 7.61 -12.37 -12.28
C ILE A 240 7.53 -13.71 -13.00
N GLY A 241 8.66 -14.20 -13.53
CA GLY A 241 8.74 -15.48 -14.24
C GLY A 241 8.91 -15.34 -15.75
N ASP A 242 8.79 -16.48 -16.46
CA ASP A 242 8.92 -16.56 -17.91
C ASP A 242 7.56 -16.39 -18.58
N THR A 243 7.47 -15.38 -19.43
CA THR A 243 6.25 -15.04 -20.15
C THR A 243 6.13 -15.91 -21.42
N SER A 244 6.25 -17.24 -21.35
CA SER A 244 6.24 -18.11 -22.55
C SER A 244 4.99 -18.97 -22.74
N ASP A 245 4.34 -19.48 -21.69
CA ASP A 245 3.24 -20.43 -21.86
C ASP A 245 2.01 -20.10 -21.00
N SER A 246 2.18 -20.11 -19.66
CA SER A 246 1.08 -19.87 -18.71
C SER A 246 1.16 -18.49 -18.06
N ALA A 247 0.03 -17.79 -17.99
CA ALA A 247 -0.11 -16.50 -17.36
C ALA A 247 -1.08 -16.59 -16.19
N ILE A 248 -0.57 -16.47 -14.97
CA ILE A 248 -1.39 -16.45 -13.74
C ILE A 248 -1.53 -15.00 -13.31
N VAL A 249 -2.73 -14.45 -13.43
CA VAL A 249 -3.02 -13.04 -13.13
C VAL A 249 -3.71 -12.96 -11.76
N ILE A 250 -3.07 -12.28 -10.82
CA ILE A 250 -3.59 -12.07 -9.46
C ILE A 250 -4.09 -10.63 -9.36
N VAL A 251 -5.36 -10.46 -9.01
CA VAL A 251 -6.00 -9.16 -8.87
C VAL A 251 -6.38 -8.93 -7.41
N GLY A 252 -5.77 -7.92 -6.80
CA GLY A 252 -6.14 -7.44 -5.47
C GLY A 252 -7.01 -6.19 -5.53
N SER A 253 -7.81 -5.98 -4.49
CA SER A 253 -8.46 -4.70 -4.19
C SER A 253 -9.25 -4.13 -5.39
N ILE A 254 -9.97 -5.01 -6.10
CA ILE A 254 -10.90 -4.61 -7.17
C ILE A 254 -12.07 -3.79 -6.63
N GLN A 255 -12.45 -4.01 -5.38
CA GLN A 255 -13.52 -3.27 -4.70
C GLN A 255 -12.95 -2.12 -3.86
N GLY A 256 -11.80 -1.54 -4.20
CA GLY A 256 -11.23 -0.41 -3.46
C GLY A 256 -10.82 -0.82 -2.04
N ASP A 257 -11.41 -0.19 -1.00
CA ASP A 257 -11.14 -0.37 0.44
C ASP A 257 -11.09 -1.83 0.93
N GLN A 258 -10.03 -2.53 0.55
CA GLN A 258 -9.74 -3.92 0.81
C GLN A 258 -8.24 -4.05 1.05
N THR A 259 -7.74 -3.23 1.99
CA THR A 259 -6.32 -3.13 2.33
C THR A 259 -5.66 -4.50 2.50
N ASN A 260 -6.35 -5.48 3.11
CA ASN A 260 -5.83 -6.84 3.28
C ASN A 260 -5.49 -7.54 1.95
N THR A 261 -6.34 -7.42 0.92
CA THR A 261 -6.08 -8.04 -0.39
C THR A 261 -4.93 -7.34 -1.12
N ARG A 262 -4.84 -6.01 -1.02
CA ARG A 262 -3.72 -5.25 -1.59
C ARG A 262 -2.40 -5.64 -0.93
N ASP A 263 -2.39 -5.69 0.41
CA ASP A 263 -1.20 -6.03 1.19
C ASP A 263 -0.78 -7.49 0.97
N LEU A 264 -1.73 -8.41 0.81
CA LEU A 264 -1.45 -9.80 0.41
C LEU A 264 -0.83 -9.86 -0.99
N THR A 265 -1.39 -9.16 -1.97
CA THR A 265 -0.82 -9.12 -3.33
C THR A 265 0.58 -8.53 -3.34
N ASN A 266 0.84 -7.45 -2.58
CA ASN A 266 2.19 -6.90 -2.43
C ASN A 266 3.15 -7.91 -1.76
N SER A 267 2.70 -8.62 -0.73
CA SER A 267 3.51 -9.65 -0.06
C SER A 267 3.83 -10.82 -0.99
N LEU A 268 2.92 -11.18 -1.90
CA LEU A 268 3.16 -12.19 -2.93
C LEU A 268 4.22 -11.73 -3.93
N ILE A 269 4.17 -10.47 -4.38
CA ILE A 269 5.19 -9.89 -5.26
C ILE A 269 6.56 -10.01 -4.60
N ASP A 270 6.68 -9.58 -3.34
CA ASP A 270 7.93 -9.64 -2.58
C ASP A 270 8.42 -11.09 -2.43
N TYR A 271 7.53 -12.01 -2.09
CA TYR A 271 7.85 -13.43 -1.95
C TYR A 271 8.42 -14.01 -3.24
N PHE A 272 7.72 -13.87 -4.37
CA PHE A 272 8.16 -14.46 -5.65
C PHE A 272 9.39 -13.75 -6.23
N ASN A 273 9.58 -12.46 -5.94
CA ASN A 273 10.79 -11.74 -6.34
C ASN A 273 12.01 -12.21 -5.52
N GLN A 274 11.83 -12.60 -4.26
CA GLN A 274 12.90 -13.18 -3.44
C GLN A 274 13.13 -14.67 -3.72
N HIS A 275 12.14 -15.36 -4.30
CA HIS A 275 12.17 -16.79 -4.55
C HIS A 275 11.86 -17.16 -6.02
N PRO A 276 12.60 -16.60 -7.00
CA PRO A 276 12.34 -16.87 -8.42
C PRO A 276 12.34 -18.34 -8.80
N GLN A 277 13.21 -19.12 -8.16
CA GLN A 277 13.36 -20.56 -8.37
C GLN A 277 12.10 -21.37 -8.04
N ARG A 278 11.11 -20.75 -7.38
CA ARG A 278 9.80 -21.36 -7.11
C ARG A 278 8.86 -21.26 -8.32
N VAL A 279 9.07 -20.30 -9.21
CA VAL A 279 8.26 -20.14 -10.42
C VAL A 279 8.74 -21.15 -11.46
N SER A 280 7.84 -22.00 -11.95
CA SER A 280 8.17 -23.02 -12.94
C SER A 280 8.52 -22.40 -14.29
N ASP A 281 9.36 -23.09 -15.06
CA ASP A 281 9.67 -22.70 -16.43
C ASP A 281 8.38 -22.57 -17.26
N GLY A 282 8.29 -21.50 -18.04
CA GLY A 282 7.13 -21.16 -18.87
C GLY A 282 5.91 -20.61 -18.13
N VAL A 283 6.01 -20.36 -16.82
CA VAL A 283 5.00 -19.66 -16.03
C VAL A 283 5.43 -18.22 -15.76
N ALA A 284 4.50 -17.29 -15.95
CA ALA A 284 4.61 -15.93 -15.44
C ALA A 284 3.43 -15.58 -14.52
N PHE A 285 3.75 -15.00 -13.37
CA PHE A 285 2.79 -14.37 -12.47
C PHE A 285 2.69 -12.88 -12.78
N TYR A 286 1.45 -12.39 -12.90
CA TYR A 286 1.11 -11.00 -13.14
C TYR A 286 0.29 -10.50 -11.95
N PHE A 287 0.84 -9.62 -11.13
CA PHE A 287 0.20 -9.12 -9.93
C PHE A 287 -0.29 -7.70 -10.16
N ILE A 288 -1.59 -7.48 -9.96
CA ILE A 288 -2.23 -6.16 -9.95
C ILE A 288 -2.67 -5.91 -8.50
N PRO A 289 -1.88 -5.18 -7.68
CA PRO A 289 -2.17 -5.00 -6.26
C PRO A 289 -3.49 -4.29 -5.97
N SER A 290 -3.86 -3.35 -6.86
CA SER A 290 -5.05 -2.52 -6.72
C SER A 290 -5.64 -2.24 -8.08
N LEU A 291 -6.74 -2.92 -8.41
CA LEU A 291 -7.50 -2.58 -9.62
C LEU A 291 -8.37 -1.32 -9.44
N ASN A 292 -8.69 -0.93 -8.19
CA ASN A 292 -9.41 0.31 -7.88
C ASN A 292 -8.56 1.29 -7.03
N PRO A 293 -7.53 1.94 -7.62
CA PRO A 293 -6.66 2.86 -6.88
C PRO A 293 -7.40 4.11 -6.38
N ASP A 294 -8.42 4.60 -7.08
CA ASP A 294 -9.23 5.75 -6.65
C ASP A 294 -10.08 5.41 -5.43
N GLY A 295 -10.73 4.24 -5.44
CA GLY A 295 -11.47 3.74 -4.29
C GLY A 295 -10.58 3.56 -3.07
N ASN A 296 -9.37 3.00 -3.28
CA ASN A 296 -8.36 2.91 -2.21
C ASN A 296 -7.96 4.28 -1.64
N ALA A 297 -7.67 5.25 -2.51
CA ALA A 297 -7.29 6.59 -2.07
C ALA A 297 -8.41 7.28 -1.27
N ALA A 298 -9.67 6.95 -1.58
CA ALA A 298 -10.85 7.49 -0.92
C ALA A 298 -11.39 6.63 0.24
N ASN A 299 -10.75 5.50 0.61
CA ASN A 299 -11.30 4.49 1.52
C ASN A 299 -12.75 4.12 1.17
N SER A 300 -12.97 3.88 -0.11
CA SER A 300 -14.27 3.66 -0.72
C SER A 300 -14.24 2.37 -1.52
N ARG A 301 -15.39 1.69 -1.54
CA ARG A 301 -15.62 0.58 -2.46
C ARG A 301 -15.58 1.02 -3.93
N TYR A 302 -16.08 2.22 -4.15
CA TYR A 302 -16.31 2.79 -5.46
C TYR A 302 -15.13 3.64 -5.90
N ASN A 303 -14.86 3.66 -7.20
CA ASN A 303 -13.89 4.59 -7.79
C ASN A 303 -14.39 6.05 -7.73
N ALA A 304 -13.64 6.99 -8.30
CA ALA A 304 -13.98 8.41 -8.25
C ALA A 304 -15.31 8.80 -8.93
N ASN A 305 -15.84 7.96 -9.83
CA ASN A 305 -17.15 8.14 -10.46
C ASN A 305 -18.29 7.42 -9.72
N GLY A 306 -18.02 6.79 -8.59
CA GLY A 306 -19.02 6.03 -7.84
C GLY A 306 -19.31 4.64 -8.42
N VAL A 307 -18.39 4.11 -9.24
CA VAL A 307 -18.51 2.79 -9.88
C VAL A 307 -17.80 1.73 -9.04
N ASP A 308 -18.48 0.59 -8.83
CA ASP A 308 -17.91 -0.63 -8.31
C ASP A 308 -17.23 -1.37 -9.46
N LEU A 309 -15.90 -1.42 -9.45
CA LEU A 309 -15.15 -2.01 -10.57
C LEU A 309 -15.37 -3.52 -10.70
N ASN A 310 -15.85 -4.20 -9.67
CA ASN A 310 -16.26 -5.60 -9.78
C ASN A 310 -17.63 -5.75 -10.47
N ARG A 311 -18.23 -4.67 -10.99
CA ARG A 311 -19.56 -4.67 -11.61
C ARG A 311 -19.59 -3.96 -12.96
N ASN A 312 -18.44 -3.54 -13.47
CA ASN A 312 -18.32 -2.75 -14.69
C ASN A 312 -17.76 -3.54 -15.89
N TRP A 313 -17.97 -4.85 -15.90
CA TRP A 313 -17.50 -5.73 -16.96
C TRP A 313 -18.60 -6.02 -17.99
N ASP A 314 -18.22 -6.20 -19.25
CA ASP A 314 -19.15 -6.43 -20.38
C ASP A 314 -19.64 -7.87 -20.43
N THR A 315 -20.47 -8.23 -19.45
CA THR A 315 -21.12 -9.53 -19.35
C THR A 315 -22.50 -9.50 -19.99
N ALA A 316 -22.98 -10.65 -20.46
CA ALA A 316 -24.32 -10.76 -21.03
C ALA A 316 -25.44 -10.36 -20.05
N ASP A 317 -25.17 -10.48 -18.75
CA ASP A 317 -26.12 -10.15 -17.68
C ASP A 317 -25.95 -8.72 -17.11
N TRP A 318 -25.00 -7.92 -17.62
CA TRP A 318 -24.67 -6.60 -17.07
C TRP A 318 -25.90 -5.67 -16.98
N ARG A 319 -26.00 -4.93 -15.87
CA ARG A 319 -27.11 -4.00 -15.62
C ARG A 319 -26.60 -2.74 -14.92
N SER A 320 -26.84 -1.58 -15.53
CA SER A 320 -26.50 -0.27 -14.96
C SER A 320 -27.06 -0.04 -13.55
N LYS A 321 -28.23 -0.61 -13.23
CA LYS A 321 -28.96 -0.36 -11.97
C LYS A 321 -29.10 -1.57 -11.04
N ALA A 322 -28.38 -2.67 -11.27
CA ALA A 322 -28.53 -3.83 -10.39
C ALA A 322 -28.15 -3.48 -8.94
N ALA A 323 -28.91 -3.99 -7.97
CA ALA A 323 -28.76 -3.69 -6.55
C ALA A 323 -27.40 -4.18 -6.03
N ALA A 324 -26.78 -3.41 -5.13
CA ALA A 324 -25.54 -3.82 -4.48
C ALA A 324 -25.84 -4.81 -3.32
N PRO A 325 -25.20 -5.99 -3.27
CA PRO A 325 -25.43 -6.95 -2.20
C PRO A 325 -24.78 -6.51 -0.87
N GLY A 326 -25.47 -6.78 0.25
CA GLY A 326 -24.85 -6.78 1.59
C GLY A 326 -24.54 -5.43 2.25
N TYR A 327 -24.86 -4.29 1.62
CA TYR A 327 -24.63 -2.96 2.22
C TYR A 327 -25.93 -2.14 2.34
N PRO A 328 -26.17 -1.44 3.47
CA PRO A 328 -27.34 -0.58 3.65
C PRO A 328 -27.45 0.54 2.60
N GLU A 329 -26.33 0.92 1.99
CA GLU A 329 -26.24 1.87 0.88
C GLU A 329 -26.33 1.17 -0.48
N GLY A 330 -27.46 0.51 -0.75
CA GLY A 330 -27.81 0.02 -2.07
C GLY A 330 -27.97 1.17 -3.08
N LYS A 331 -26.87 1.83 -3.44
CA LYS A 331 -26.85 2.84 -4.50
C LYS A 331 -27.09 2.12 -5.82
N SER A 332 -28.29 2.34 -6.38
CA SER A 332 -28.55 2.00 -7.77
C SER A 332 -27.56 2.77 -8.67
N GLY A 333 -27.05 2.15 -9.73
CA GLY A 333 -26.13 2.84 -10.65
C GLY A 333 -24.65 2.46 -10.51
N THR A 334 -24.27 1.56 -9.59
CA THR A 334 -22.86 1.31 -9.27
C THR A 334 -22.11 0.46 -10.30
N GLY A 335 -22.78 -0.11 -11.30
CA GLY A 335 -22.14 -0.88 -12.38
C GLY A 335 -21.53 -0.02 -13.50
N GLY A 336 -21.58 1.30 -13.40
CA GLY A 336 -21.14 2.23 -14.46
C GLY A 336 -22.27 2.66 -15.39
N SER A 337 -21.95 3.59 -16.30
CA SER A 337 -22.90 4.13 -17.29
C SER A 337 -23.15 3.16 -18.45
N HIS A 338 -22.14 2.36 -18.78
CA HIS A 338 -22.13 1.24 -19.72
C HIS A 338 -20.97 0.31 -19.30
N PRO A 339 -20.89 -0.94 -19.79
CA PRO A 339 -19.75 -1.79 -19.50
C PRO A 339 -18.41 -1.15 -19.89
N PHE A 340 -17.37 -1.38 -19.09
CA PHE A 340 -16.06 -0.76 -19.24
C PHE A 340 -16.12 0.78 -19.32
N SER A 341 -17.04 1.40 -18.57
CA SER A 341 -17.13 2.87 -18.50
C SER A 341 -15.91 3.50 -17.86
N GLU A 342 -15.21 2.76 -16.99
CA GLU A 342 -14.05 3.25 -16.25
C GLU A 342 -12.74 2.82 -16.94
N PRO A 343 -11.72 3.71 -17.00
CA PRO A 343 -10.47 3.43 -17.68
C PRO A 343 -9.69 2.28 -17.04
N GLU A 344 -9.82 2.05 -15.73
CA GLU A 344 -9.19 0.95 -14.99
C GLU A 344 -9.71 -0.41 -15.44
N THR A 345 -11.04 -0.56 -15.50
CA THR A 345 -11.68 -1.80 -15.92
C THR A 345 -11.35 -2.09 -17.38
N ARG A 346 -11.37 -1.07 -18.24
CA ARG A 346 -10.97 -1.19 -19.65
C ARG A 346 -9.51 -1.61 -19.79
N ALA A 347 -8.60 -0.99 -19.06
CA ALA A 347 -7.17 -1.33 -19.07
C ALA A 347 -6.92 -2.79 -18.68
N ALA A 348 -7.58 -3.28 -17.62
CA ALA A 348 -7.47 -4.68 -17.22
C ALA A 348 -8.05 -5.64 -18.27
N ALA A 349 -9.21 -5.31 -18.86
CA ALA A 349 -9.81 -6.11 -19.93
C ALA A 349 -8.93 -6.16 -21.19
N ASP A 350 -8.33 -5.03 -21.59
CA ASP A 350 -7.42 -4.92 -22.73
C ASP A 350 -6.15 -5.74 -22.50
N PHE A 351 -5.62 -5.71 -21.28
CA PHE A 351 -4.46 -6.50 -20.86
C PHE A 351 -4.75 -8.01 -20.95
N LEU A 352 -5.84 -8.50 -20.34
CA LEU A 352 -6.23 -9.91 -20.39
C LEU A 352 -6.50 -10.38 -21.82
N SER A 353 -7.19 -9.56 -22.62
CA SER A 353 -7.41 -9.82 -24.04
C SER A 353 -6.09 -9.87 -24.83
N GLY A 354 -5.11 -9.06 -24.43
CA GLY A 354 -3.76 -9.05 -24.98
C GLY A 354 -3.02 -10.36 -24.73
N LEU A 355 -3.09 -10.89 -23.51
CA LEU A 355 -2.55 -12.22 -23.19
C LEU A 355 -3.27 -13.31 -23.99
N LYS A 356 -4.60 -13.21 -24.17
CA LYS A 356 -5.37 -14.22 -24.93
C LYS A 356 -4.94 -14.24 -26.40
N ARG A 357 -4.76 -13.07 -27.00
CA ARG A 357 -4.24 -12.95 -28.38
C ARG A 357 -2.83 -13.51 -28.56
N GLN A 358 -2.03 -13.55 -27.51
CA GLN A 358 -0.71 -14.20 -27.52
C GLN A 358 -0.78 -15.74 -27.41
N GLY A 359 -1.97 -16.32 -27.26
CA GLY A 359 -2.16 -17.76 -27.12
C GLY A 359 -1.73 -18.32 -25.77
N ARG A 360 -1.68 -17.48 -24.72
CA ARG A 360 -1.32 -17.91 -23.36
C ARG A 360 -2.44 -18.74 -22.75
N ASN A 361 -2.07 -19.69 -21.89
CA ASN A 361 -3.00 -20.31 -20.95
C ASN A 361 -3.19 -19.36 -19.75
N ILE A 362 -4.34 -18.68 -19.67
CA ILE A 362 -4.58 -17.62 -18.69
C ILE A 362 -5.42 -18.15 -17.55
N ARG A 363 -4.98 -17.87 -16.32
CA ARG A 363 -5.76 -18.11 -15.11
C ARG A 363 -5.83 -16.83 -14.30
N VAL A 364 -7.04 -16.40 -13.97
CA VAL A 364 -7.25 -15.20 -13.15
C VAL A 364 -7.63 -15.61 -11.74
N VAL A 365 -6.97 -15.04 -10.74
CA VAL A 365 -7.30 -15.18 -9.32
C VAL A 365 -7.64 -13.80 -8.79
N VAL A 366 -8.92 -13.59 -8.46
CA VAL A 366 -9.39 -12.34 -7.85
C VAL A 366 -9.42 -12.55 -6.34
N LEU A 367 -8.70 -11.72 -5.59
CA LEU A 367 -8.66 -11.79 -4.13
C LEU A 367 -9.66 -10.79 -3.53
N HIS A 368 -10.58 -11.30 -2.71
CA HIS A 368 -11.60 -10.51 -2.01
C HIS A 368 -11.42 -10.60 -0.49
N SER A 369 -11.59 -9.46 0.19
CA SER A 369 -11.75 -9.42 1.65
C SER A 369 -13.22 -9.48 2.00
N SER A 370 -13.60 -10.38 2.91
CA SER A 370 -14.96 -10.42 3.45
C SER A 370 -15.07 -9.69 4.79
N VAL A 371 -16.13 -8.91 4.91
CA VAL A 371 -16.60 -8.35 6.20
C VAL A 371 -17.30 -9.41 7.06
N ARG A 372 -17.79 -10.49 6.43
CA ARG A 372 -18.38 -11.63 7.13
C ARG A 372 -17.26 -12.55 7.61
N ARG A 373 -17.45 -13.19 8.77
CA ARG A 373 -16.53 -14.21 9.27
C ARG A 373 -16.54 -15.41 8.33
N THR A 374 -15.41 -15.68 7.69
CA THR A 374 -15.18 -16.84 6.81
C THR A 374 -13.81 -17.45 7.13
N GLN A 375 -13.69 -18.77 6.93
CA GLN A 375 -12.41 -19.49 7.01
C GLN A 375 -11.65 -19.50 5.67
N GLY A 376 -12.22 -18.87 4.65
CA GLY A 376 -11.71 -18.83 3.29
C GLY A 376 -12.60 -19.63 2.35
N GLU A 377 -13.00 -19.00 1.25
CA GLU A 377 -13.91 -19.58 0.25
C GLU A 377 -13.33 -19.36 -1.14
N VAL A 378 -13.55 -20.31 -2.05
CA VAL A 378 -13.19 -20.20 -3.46
C VAL A 378 -14.42 -20.41 -4.32
N TYR A 379 -14.72 -19.43 -5.16
CA TYR A 379 -15.81 -19.46 -6.11
C TYR A 379 -15.23 -19.60 -7.53
N PRO A 380 -15.55 -20.69 -8.26
CA PRO A 380 -15.18 -20.80 -9.66
C PRO A 380 -16.00 -19.80 -10.50
N GLY A 381 -15.37 -19.13 -11.46
CA GLY A 381 -16.06 -18.23 -12.39
C GLY A 381 -16.97 -18.97 -13.38
N GLY A 382 -16.77 -20.28 -13.56
CA GLY A 382 -17.51 -21.15 -14.46
C GLY A 382 -17.14 -22.62 -14.24
N ASP A 383 -17.83 -23.53 -14.94
CA ASP A 383 -17.61 -24.98 -14.81
C ASP A 383 -16.17 -25.40 -15.18
N ASP A 384 -15.55 -24.68 -16.11
CA ASP A 384 -14.16 -24.88 -16.54
C ASP A 384 -13.14 -24.52 -15.44
N ALA A 385 -13.51 -23.65 -14.50
CA ALA A 385 -12.67 -23.23 -13.39
C ALA A 385 -12.78 -24.14 -12.15
N LEU A 386 -13.71 -25.09 -12.11
CA LEU A 386 -13.98 -25.90 -10.93
C LEU A 386 -12.76 -26.71 -10.44
N GLU A 387 -11.97 -27.25 -11.37
CA GLU A 387 -10.76 -28.02 -11.02
C GLU A 387 -9.66 -27.12 -10.45
N ILE A 388 -9.47 -25.92 -11.03
CA ILE A 388 -8.55 -24.91 -10.49
C ILE A 388 -9.00 -24.45 -9.10
N ALA A 389 -10.30 -24.21 -8.91
CA ALA A 389 -10.87 -23.85 -7.62
C ALA A 389 -10.62 -24.91 -6.56
N ARG A 390 -10.84 -26.20 -6.88
CA ARG A 390 -10.56 -27.33 -5.95
C ARG A 390 -9.10 -27.43 -5.58
N ARG A 391 -8.19 -27.21 -6.54
CA ARG A 391 -6.74 -27.23 -6.27
C ARG A 391 -6.32 -26.10 -5.36
N TYR A 392 -6.77 -24.89 -5.67
CA TYR A 392 -6.51 -23.73 -4.84
C TYR A 392 -7.05 -23.97 -3.43
N ALA A 393 -8.32 -24.37 -3.31
CA ALA A 393 -8.99 -24.61 -2.05
C ALA A 393 -8.31 -25.71 -1.22
N SER A 394 -7.90 -26.82 -1.85
CA SER A 394 -7.17 -27.90 -1.17
C SER A 394 -5.82 -27.45 -0.63
N ALA A 395 -5.10 -26.58 -1.35
CA ALA A 395 -3.81 -26.07 -0.92
C ALA A 395 -3.94 -24.99 0.18
N ALA A 396 -4.97 -24.15 0.07
CA ALA A 396 -5.24 -23.08 1.02
C ALA A 396 -6.05 -23.54 2.25
N GLY A 397 -6.62 -24.75 2.24
CA GLY A 397 -7.52 -25.24 3.27
C GLY A 397 -8.88 -24.54 3.28
N TYR A 398 -9.38 -24.12 2.11
CA TYR A 398 -10.63 -23.38 1.92
C TYR A 398 -11.74 -24.29 1.41
N ASP A 399 -12.99 -23.82 1.51
CA ASP A 399 -14.14 -24.48 0.92
C ASP A 399 -14.37 -23.98 -0.53
N VAL A 400 -14.83 -24.89 -1.41
CA VAL A 400 -15.27 -24.52 -2.76
C VAL A 400 -16.77 -24.31 -2.76
N GLU A 401 -17.20 -23.12 -3.13
CA GLU A 401 -18.61 -22.73 -3.15
C GLU A 401 -19.11 -22.59 -4.59
N SER A 402 -20.21 -23.27 -4.92
CA SER A 402 -20.75 -23.28 -6.29
C SER A 402 -21.57 -22.04 -6.64
N GLN A 403 -22.03 -21.29 -5.62
CA GLN A 403 -22.84 -20.09 -5.81
C GLN A 403 -22.57 -19.09 -4.69
N TRP A 404 -22.56 -17.81 -5.04
CA TRP A 404 -22.86 -16.74 -4.08
C TRP A 404 -24.34 -16.86 -3.71
N ALA A 405 -24.67 -17.72 -2.75
CA ALA A 405 -26.02 -18.25 -2.51
C ALA A 405 -27.10 -17.22 -2.09
N GLU A 406 -26.79 -15.92 -2.05
CA GLU A 406 -27.71 -14.91 -1.51
C GLU A 406 -28.18 -13.83 -2.50
N TYR A 407 -27.54 -13.59 -3.66
CA TYR A 407 -27.87 -12.39 -4.48
C TYR A 407 -27.66 -12.54 -6.00
N THR A 408 -28.40 -11.75 -6.80
CA THR A 408 -28.12 -11.55 -8.23
C THR A 408 -27.21 -10.35 -8.43
N THR A 409 -25.91 -10.58 -8.53
CA THR A 409 -24.91 -9.65 -9.07
C THR A 409 -24.98 -9.62 -10.60
N SER A 410 -24.34 -8.63 -11.21
CA SER A 410 -24.12 -8.60 -12.66
C SER A 410 -22.91 -7.74 -13.00
N GLY A 411 -22.28 -8.01 -14.15
CA GLY A 411 -21.10 -7.28 -14.60
C GLY A 411 -19.81 -7.67 -13.89
N GLU A 412 -19.70 -8.89 -13.38
CA GLU A 412 -18.55 -9.34 -12.58
C GLU A 412 -17.36 -9.74 -13.43
N MET A 413 -16.15 -9.50 -12.90
CA MET A 413 -14.91 -9.83 -13.60
C MET A 413 -14.80 -11.32 -13.91
N VAL A 414 -15.12 -12.19 -12.94
CA VAL A 414 -15.01 -13.65 -13.11
C VAL A 414 -16.03 -14.17 -14.12
N THR A 415 -17.25 -13.64 -14.13
CA THR A 415 -18.27 -13.92 -15.15
C THR A 415 -17.78 -13.50 -16.54
N TRP A 416 -17.23 -12.30 -16.65
CA TRP A 416 -16.66 -11.82 -17.92
C TRP A 416 -15.51 -12.71 -18.39
N CYS A 417 -14.61 -13.12 -17.49
CA CYS A 417 -13.52 -14.03 -17.82
C CYS A 417 -14.06 -15.34 -18.41
N THR A 418 -15.08 -15.94 -17.79
CA THR A 418 -15.73 -17.17 -18.30
C THR A 418 -16.34 -16.96 -19.69
N GLU A 419 -17.06 -15.85 -19.91
CA GLU A 419 -17.61 -15.51 -21.24
C GLU A 419 -16.52 -15.28 -22.30
N GLN A 420 -15.30 -14.96 -21.87
CA GLN A 420 -14.11 -14.81 -22.72
C GLN A 420 -13.22 -16.07 -22.72
N ASP A 421 -13.69 -17.25 -22.33
CA ASP A 421 -12.89 -18.48 -22.23
C ASP A 421 -11.58 -18.30 -21.43
N ILE A 422 -11.60 -17.47 -20.39
CA ILE A 422 -10.50 -17.25 -19.46
C ILE A 422 -10.89 -17.90 -18.13
N THR A 423 -10.16 -18.94 -17.75
CA THR A 423 -10.39 -19.62 -16.47
C THR A 423 -10.13 -18.65 -15.31
N SER A 424 -11.09 -18.50 -14.42
CA SER A 424 -10.99 -17.56 -13.30
C SER A 424 -11.61 -18.10 -12.02
N ILE A 425 -11.04 -17.69 -10.88
CA ILE A 425 -11.58 -17.96 -9.54
C ILE A 425 -11.64 -16.65 -8.74
N ASP A 426 -12.68 -16.51 -7.94
CA ASP A 426 -12.80 -15.50 -6.89
C ASP A 426 -12.47 -16.18 -5.56
N VAL A 427 -11.48 -15.64 -4.84
CA VAL A 427 -11.00 -16.16 -3.57
C VAL A 427 -11.30 -15.15 -2.48
N VAL A 428 -12.20 -15.53 -1.59
CA VAL A 428 -12.49 -14.77 -0.39
C VAL A 428 -11.51 -15.19 0.70
N ILE A 429 -10.62 -14.29 1.10
CA ILE A 429 -9.64 -14.57 2.16
C ILE A 429 -10.29 -14.47 3.55
N PRO A 430 -9.78 -15.20 4.56
CA PRO A 430 -10.25 -15.11 5.93
C PRO A 430 -10.30 -13.68 6.47
N SER A 431 -11.39 -13.34 7.14
CA SER A 431 -11.71 -11.99 7.57
C SER A 431 -10.66 -11.44 8.52
N SER A 432 -10.28 -10.17 8.31
CA SER A 432 -9.36 -9.42 9.19
C SER A 432 -7.94 -10.02 9.31
N GLN A 433 -7.58 -11.02 8.50
CA GLN A 433 -6.24 -11.56 8.49
C GLN A 433 -5.32 -10.73 7.62
N ARG A 434 -4.16 -10.39 8.18
CA ARG A 434 -3.02 -9.83 7.44
C ARG A 434 -2.19 -10.97 6.84
N PRO A 435 -1.35 -10.69 5.84
CA PRO A 435 -0.52 -11.72 5.21
C PRO A 435 0.33 -12.54 6.18
N SER A 436 0.81 -11.92 7.27
CA SER A 436 1.61 -12.57 8.33
C SER A 436 0.80 -13.31 9.39
N SER A 437 -0.54 -13.20 9.38
CA SER A 437 -1.40 -13.84 10.36
C SER A 437 -1.50 -15.35 10.08
N SER A 438 -1.46 -16.16 11.14
CA SER A 438 -1.79 -17.58 11.05
C SER A 438 -3.27 -17.76 10.75
N VAL A 439 -3.60 -18.64 9.80
CA VAL A 439 -5.00 -18.98 9.51
C VAL A 439 -5.52 -19.98 10.56
N PRO A 440 -6.69 -19.76 11.19
CA PRO A 440 -7.25 -20.69 12.18
C PRO A 440 -7.33 -22.12 11.65
N GLY A 441 -6.90 -23.08 12.46
CA GLY A 441 -6.85 -24.49 12.07
C GLY A 441 -5.67 -24.87 11.17
N MET A 442 -4.81 -23.91 10.80
CA MET A 442 -3.62 -24.14 9.98
C MET A 442 -2.36 -23.58 10.67
N ASN A 443 -1.22 -24.23 10.43
CA ASN A 443 0.07 -23.82 10.99
C ASN A 443 0.82 -22.80 10.11
N ASN A 444 0.20 -22.36 9.01
CA ASN A 444 0.80 -21.51 7.99
C ASN A 444 0.16 -20.12 8.02
N THR A 445 0.90 -19.12 7.55
CA THR A 445 0.35 -17.78 7.37
C THR A 445 -0.57 -17.70 6.16
N LEU A 446 -1.40 -16.66 6.09
CA LEU A 446 -2.21 -16.38 4.90
C LEU A 446 -1.34 -16.26 3.64
N LEU A 447 -0.17 -15.65 3.74
CA LEU A 447 0.80 -15.59 2.65
C LEU A 447 1.28 -16.97 2.23
N ASP A 448 1.71 -17.81 3.18
CA ASP A 448 2.24 -19.14 2.88
C ASP A 448 1.22 -20.03 2.16
N LEU A 449 -0.04 -20.00 2.62
CA LEU A 449 -1.14 -20.75 2.03
C LEU A 449 -1.46 -20.24 0.63
N THR A 450 -1.50 -18.93 0.45
CA THR A 450 -1.75 -18.32 -0.86
C THR A 450 -0.64 -18.63 -1.85
N VAL A 451 0.63 -18.58 -1.42
CA VAL A 451 1.79 -18.98 -2.24
C VAL A 451 1.67 -20.44 -2.67
N GLN A 452 1.35 -21.34 -1.73
CA GLN A 452 1.19 -22.77 -2.04
C GLN A 452 0.08 -22.98 -3.07
N ALA A 453 -1.09 -22.36 -2.86
CA ALA A 453 -2.21 -22.46 -3.77
C ALA A 453 -1.90 -21.91 -5.18
N LEU A 454 -1.21 -20.77 -5.28
CA LEU A 454 -0.79 -20.21 -6.57
C LEU A 454 0.19 -21.11 -7.32
N LEU A 455 1.12 -21.75 -6.61
CA LEU A 455 2.06 -22.70 -7.22
C LEU A 455 1.35 -23.96 -7.71
N GLU A 456 0.36 -24.47 -6.97
CA GLU A 456 -0.42 -25.65 -7.37
C GLU A 456 -1.23 -25.40 -8.65
N ILE A 457 -1.85 -24.22 -8.79
CA ILE A 457 -2.63 -23.90 -10.01
C ILE A 457 -1.73 -23.50 -11.19
N ALA A 458 -0.52 -23.01 -10.93
CA ALA A 458 0.41 -22.56 -11.96
C ALA A 458 0.94 -23.70 -12.84
N VAL A 459 1.12 -24.89 -12.26
CA VAL A 459 1.64 -26.08 -12.95
C VAL A 459 0.54 -26.97 -13.52
N PHE A 460 -0.72 -26.59 -13.32
CA PHE A 460 -1.84 -27.32 -13.90
C PHE A 460 -1.86 -27.12 -15.42
N PRO A 461 -2.11 -28.17 -16.22
CA PRO A 461 -2.16 -28.06 -17.68
C PRO A 461 -3.30 -27.19 -18.21
#